data_AF-H6RT30-F1
#
_entry.id   AF-H6RT30-F1
#
_cell.length_a   1.000
_cell.length_b   1.000
_cell.length_c   1.000
_cell.angle_alpha   90.00
_cell.angle_beta   90.00
_cell.angle_gamma   90.00
#
_symmetry.space_group_name_H-M   'P 1'
#
loop_
_entity.id
_entity.type
_entity.pdbx_description
1 polymer ?
#
loop_
_entity_poly.entity_id
_entity_poly.type
_entity_poly.pdbx_seq_one_letter_code
_entity_poly.pdbx_strand_id
1 'polypeptide(L)'
;MARASKVYCHRADEWPADAEIVERHAVRSCSRRGPAIDLVLARARENRSQLVVTRARGREMIFWQSPRTTKQARPGVHLPTARAHGQVLDILVDSGEKYPYAFGAQQATTRRRRLAAGDYAVERDGAVVAAVERKTLEDLAGSLLSGKLTYALADLTALPRAAVVVEDRYSRLFKLPHTPGARVAEALAEAQARFPSVPIVFCETRPLAQEWVYRWLGACLAELGAARSTADLEDSFTPGNPVPEAPRTSAQIRAWARAQGIEVSDRGRIPADVLRQLQG
;
A
#
# COMPACT_ATOMS: atom_id res chain seq x y z
N MET A 1 -11.64 -28.52 -4.77
CA MET A 1 -10.16 -28.59 -4.59
C MET A 1 -9.68 -27.54 -3.58
N ALA A 2 -8.85 -27.92 -2.60
CA ALA A 2 -8.32 -26.99 -1.60
C ALA A 2 -7.50 -25.86 -2.25
N ARG A 3 -7.88 -24.60 -1.99
CA ARG A 3 -7.16 -23.39 -2.42
C ARG A 3 -5.96 -23.09 -1.52
N ALA A 4 -5.19 -24.12 -1.18
CA ALA A 4 -4.05 -24.00 -0.28
C ALA A 4 -2.78 -23.65 -1.07
N SER A 5 -2.03 -22.66 -0.57
CA SER A 5 -0.79 -22.18 -1.19
C SER A 5 0.34 -23.20 -1.12
N LYS A 6 0.32 -24.14 -0.17
CA LYS A 6 1.26 -25.26 -0.08
C LYS A 6 0.64 -26.34 0.81
N VAL A 7 0.36 -27.51 0.27
CA VAL A 7 -0.21 -28.63 1.03
C VAL A 7 0.90 -29.60 1.34
N TYR A 8 1.08 -29.94 2.61
CA TYR A 8 1.92 -31.07 2.99
C TYR A 8 1.21 -32.36 2.62
N CYS A 9 1.90 -33.21 1.88
CA CYS A 9 1.38 -34.48 1.41
C CYS A 9 2.16 -35.62 2.07
N HIS A 10 1.44 -36.67 2.38
CA HIS A 10 2.02 -37.97 2.70
C HIS A 10 1.87 -38.87 1.48
N ARG A 11 2.82 -39.79 1.33
CA ARG A 11 2.66 -40.88 0.37
C ARG A 11 1.58 -41.81 0.92
N ALA A 12 0.56 -42.08 0.13
CA ALA A 12 -0.40 -43.13 0.44
C ALA A 12 0.21 -44.48 0.06
N ASP A 13 0.08 -45.47 0.95
CA ASP A 13 0.53 -46.84 0.68
C ASP A 13 -0.37 -47.51 -0.37
N GLU A 14 -1.66 -47.18 -0.35
CA GLU A 14 -2.65 -47.60 -1.34
C GLU A 14 -3.75 -46.55 -1.52
N TRP A 15 -4.53 -46.69 -2.59
CA TRP A 15 -5.70 -45.84 -2.84
C TRP A 15 -6.90 -46.40 -2.06
N PRO A 16 -7.63 -45.56 -1.28
CA PRO A 16 -8.78 -46.06 -0.50
C PRO A 16 -9.88 -46.62 -1.41
N ALA A 17 -10.42 -47.79 -1.05
CA ALA A 17 -11.47 -48.46 -1.82
C ALA A 17 -12.79 -47.67 -1.85
N ASP A 18 -13.04 -46.88 -0.81
CA ASP A 18 -14.21 -46.03 -0.60
C ASP A 18 -13.98 -44.57 -1.02
N ALA A 19 -12.87 -44.28 -1.71
CA ALA A 19 -12.55 -42.91 -2.12
C ALA A 19 -13.60 -42.35 -3.10
N GLU A 20 -14.22 -41.24 -2.71
CA GLU A 20 -15.09 -40.48 -3.59
C GLU A 20 -14.26 -39.74 -4.65
N ILE A 21 -14.54 -39.99 -5.93
CA ILE A 21 -13.90 -39.28 -7.05
C ILE A 21 -14.65 -37.96 -7.27
N VAL A 22 -14.12 -36.89 -6.70
CA VAL A 22 -14.69 -35.54 -6.83
C VAL A 22 -14.46 -34.96 -8.24
N GLU A 23 -13.28 -35.15 -8.82
CA GLU A 23 -12.91 -34.63 -10.15
C GLU A 23 -11.96 -35.59 -10.88
N ARG A 24 -12.13 -35.75 -12.20
CA ARG A 24 -11.24 -36.53 -13.08
C ARG A 24 -10.86 -35.71 -14.31
N HIS A 25 -9.56 -35.61 -14.58
CA HIS A 25 -9.03 -34.86 -15.73
C HIS A 25 -7.92 -35.64 -16.43
N ALA A 26 -7.84 -35.54 -17.76
CA ALA A 26 -6.74 -36.10 -18.53
C ALA A 26 -5.42 -35.39 -18.18
N VAL A 27 -4.34 -36.15 -18.05
CA VAL A 27 -2.99 -35.61 -17.85
C VAL A 27 -2.41 -35.24 -19.22
N ARG A 28 -2.09 -33.96 -19.41
CA ARG A 28 -1.41 -33.46 -20.63
C ARG A 28 0.10 -33.69 -20.55
N SER A 29 0.69 -33.54 -19.37
CA SER A 29 2.09 -33.87 -19.13
C SER A 29 2.36 -34.15 -17.66
N CYS A 30 3.29 -35.06 -17.40
CA CYS A 30 3.84 -35.34 -16.08
C CYS A 30 5.35 -35.54 -16.25
N SER A 31 6.17 -34.68 -15.65
CA SER A 31 7.62 -34.72 -15.83
C SER A 31 8.35 -34.43 -14.53
N ARG A 32 9.42 -35.18 -14.24
CA ARG A 32 10.29 -34.94 -13.09
C ARG A 32 11.46 -34.04 -13.46
N ARG A 33 11.71 -33.01 -12.65
CA ARG A 33 12.86 -32.10 -12.72
C ARG A 33 13.49 -31.96 -11.34
N GLY A 34 14.55 -32.74 -11.10
CA GLY A 34 15.20 -32.81 -9.79
C GLY A 34 14.22 -33.25 -8.68
N PRO A 35 14.06 -32.49 -7.59
CA PRO A 35 13.13 -32.82 -6.51
C PRO A 35 11.66 -32.57 -6.85
N ALA A 36 11.34 -31.90 -7.97
CA ALA A 36 9.98 -31.56 -8.35
C ALA A 36 9.41 -32.51 -9.42
N ILE A 37 8.13 -32.85 -9.30
CA ILE A 37 7.31 -33.49 -10.33
C ILE A 37 6.27 -32.46 -10.77
N ASP A 38 6.34 -32.04 -12.03
CA ASP A 38 5.40 -31.13 -12.64
C ASP A 38 4.25 -31.91 -13.27
N LEU A 39 3.01 -31.55 -12.92
CA LEU A 39 1.78 -32.15 -13.44
C LEU A 39 0.93 -31.09 -14.15
N VAL A 40 0.58 -31.35 -15.41
CA VAL A 40 -0.30 -30.51 -16.22
C VAL A 40 -1.55 -31.28 -16.62
N LEU A 41 -2.72 -30.75 -16.28
CA LEU A 41 -4.03 -31.36 -16.54
C LEU A 41 -4.76 -30.67 -17.70
N ALA A 42 -5.63 -31.40 -18.39
CA ALA A 42 -6.48 -30.89 -19.46
C ALA A 42 -7.71 -30.16 -18.91
N ARG A 43 -7.50 -28.99 -18.29
CA ARG A 43 -8.57 -28.12 -17.79
C ARG A 43 -8.25 -26.64 -18.00
N ALA A 44 -9.27 -25.79 -17.94
CA ALA A 44 -9.16 -24.37 -18.25
C ALA A 44 -8.48 -23.54 -17.14
N ARG A 45 -8.64 -23.92 -15.87
CA ARG A 45 -8.10 -23.21 -14.70
C ARG A 45 -7.39 -24.17 -13.75
N GLU A 46 -6.41 -23.67 -13.00
CA GLU A 46 -5.61 -24.46 -12.04
C GLU A 46 -5.01 -25.73 -12.69
N ASN A 47 -4.62 -25.64 -13.95
CA ASN A 47 -4.25 -26.77 -14.80
C ASN A 47 -2.80 -27.23 -14.65
N ARG A 48 -2.04 -26.63 -13.75
CA ARG A 48 -0.63 -26.94 -13.48
C ARG A 48 -0.45 -27.08 -11.99
N SER A 49 0.40 -28.00 -11.55
CA SER A 49 0.81 -28.14 -10.15
C SER A 49 2.18 -28.80 -10.06
N GLN A 50 2.84 -28.67 -8.91
CA GLN A 50 4.11 -29.32 -8.61
C GLN A 50 4.00 -30.14 -7.32
N LEU A 51 4.57 -31.34 -7.33
CA LEU A 51 4.86 -32.14 -6.14
C LEU A 51 6.37 -32.06 -5.90
N VAL A 52 6.78 -31.39 -4.83
CA VAL A 52 8.19 -31.23 -4.46
C VAL A 52 8.52 -32.20 -3.35
N VAL A 53 9.41 -33.15 -3.64
CA VAL A 53 9.94 -34.12 -2.70
C VAL A 53 11.26 -33.60 -2.13
N THR A 54 11.37 -33.49 -0.81
CA THR A 54 12.57 -33.02 -0.13
C THR A 54 12.84 -33.82 1.15
N ARG A 55 14.02 -33.68 1.74
CA ARG A 55 14.34 -34.25 3.07
C ARG A 55 14.62 -33.13 4.05
N ALA A 56 13.98 -33.19 5.22
CA ALA A 56 14.20 -32.26 6.32
C ALA A 56 14.18 -33.01 7.66
N ARG A 57 15.11 -32.69 8.57
CA ARG A 57 15.23 -33.34 9.90
C ARG A 57 15.22 -34.90 9.82
N GLY A 58 15.90 -35.45 8.81
CA GLY A 58 16.01 -36.90 8.59
C GLY A 58 14.78 -37.59 7.99
N ARG A 59 13.71 -36.86 7.65
CA ARG A 59 12.47 -37.43 7.08
C ARG A 59 12.19 -36.91 5.66
N GLU A 60 11.56 -37.73 4.83
CA GLU A 60 11.02 -37.30 3.53
C GLU A 60 9.77 -36.43 3.73
N MET A 61 9.69 -35.36 2.96
CA MET A 61 8.60 -34.39 2.98
C MET A 61 8.14 -34.14 1.54
N ILE A 62 6.85 -34.29 1.29
CA ILE A 62 6.25 -34.02 -0.02
C ILE A 62 5.36 -32.79 0.10
N PHE A 63 5.50 -31.85 -0.82
CA PHE A 63 4.67 -30.66 -0.87
C PHE A 63 3.98 -30.52 -2.21
N TRP A 64 2.65 -30.44 -2.21
CA TRP A 64 1.88 -30.02 -3.37
C TRP A 64 1.78 -28.49 -3.43
N GLN A 65 2.04 -27.93 -4.60
CA GLN A 65 2.10 -26.49 -4.86
C GLN A 65 1.41 -26.16 -6.18
N SER A 66 0.70 -25.02 -6.21
CA SER A 66 0.13 -24.47 -7.44
C SER A 66 1.07 -23.42 -8.06
N PRO A 67 0.91 -23.03 -9.33
CA PRO A 67 1.75 -22.03 -9.99
C PRO A 67 1.82 -20.67 -9.28
N ARG A 68 0.87 -20.38 -8.39
CA ARG A 68 0.88 -19.16 -7.56
C ARG A 68 1.99 -19.16 -6.50
N THR A 69 2.76 -20.25 -6.35
CA THR A 69 3.87 -20.34 -5.40
C THR A 69 5.22 -19.94 -5.97
N THR A 70 5.28 -19.07 -6.99
CA THR A 70 6.53 -18.38 -7.31
C THR A 70 7.10 -17.87 -6.00
N LYS A 71 8.26 -18.38 -5.57
CA LYS A 71 8.86 -18.17 -4.24
C LYS A 71 8.60 -16.74 -3.78
N GLN A 72 7.52 -16.53 -3.04
CA GLN A 72 7.34 -15.27 -2.33
C GLN A 72 8.55 -15.18 -1.43
N ALA A 73 9.15 -14.01 -1.41
CA ALA A 73 10.24 -13.78 -0.51
C ALA A 73 9.79 -14.16 0.91
N ARG A 74 10.69 -14.79 1.65
CA ARG A 74 10.51 -15.04 3.08
C ARG A 74 11.45 -14.09 3.79
N PRO A 75 11.10 -12.79 3.87
CA PRO A 75 11.87 -11.88 4.69
C PRO A 75 11.84 -12.47 6.10
N GLY A 76 13.02 -12.70 6.69
CA GLY A 76 13.17 -13.29 8.02
C GLY A 76 12.76 -12.33 9.14
N VAL A 77 11.60 -11.70 8.98
CA VAL A 77 11.12 -10.59 9.79
C VAL A 77 10.03 -11.10 10.72
N HIS A 78 10.21 -10.85 12.02
CA HIS A 78 9.18 -11.06 13.02
C HIS A 78 8.17 -9.90 12.95
N LEU A 79 6.90 -10.19 12.73
CA LEU A 79 5.85 -9.16 12.73
C LEU A 79 5.55 -8.72 14.18
N PRO A 80 5.48 -7.41 14.48
CA PRO A 80 5.12 -6.93 15.81
C PRO A 80 3.67 -7.32 16.17
N THR A 81 3.43 -7.61 17.45
CA THR A 81 2.07 -7.89 17.99
C THR A 81 1.44 -6.71 18.71
N ALA A 82 2.19 -5.60 18.88
CA ALA A 82 1.72 -4.39 19.54
C ALA A 82 0.54 -3.76 18.78
N ARG A 83 -0.37 -3.10 19.48
CA ARG A 83 -1.52 -2.43 18.84
C ARG A 83 -1.10 -1.22 18.02
N ALA A 84 -1.77 -0.96 16.90
CA ALA A 84 -1.56 0.25 16.11
C ALA A 84 -2.02 1.46 16.94
N HIS A 85 -1.09 2.36 17.26
CA HIS A 85 -1.33 3.51 18.15
C HIS A 85 -2.03 3.14 19.47
N GLY A 86 -1.79 1.94 20.00
CA GLY A 86 -2.42 1.46 21.24
C GLY A 86 -3.90 1.05 21.12
N GLN A 87 -4.50 1.15 19.93
CA GLN A 87 -5.94 0.98 19.72
C GLN A 87 -6.29 -0.43 19.23
N VAL A 88 -7.48 -0.90 19.59
CA VAL A 88 -8.13 -2.05 18.95
C VAL A 88 -8.89 -1.50 17.75
N LEU A 89 -8.46 -1.85 16.54
CA LEU A 89 -9.11 -1.37 15.33
C LEU A 89 -10.32 -2.23 15.01
N ASP A 90 -11.41 -1.58 14.62
CA ASP A 90 -12.54 -2.23 13.97
C ASP A 90 -12.47 -1.96 12.46
N ILE A 91 -12.08 -2.98 11.70
CA ILE A 91 -11.77 -2.87 10.28
C ILE A 91 -12.96 -3.36 9.48
N LEU A 92 -13.51 -2.48 8.66
CA LEU A 92 -14.46 -2.87 7.63
C LEU A 92 -13.73 -3.59 6.50
N VAL A 93 -14.32 -4.69 6.04
CA VAL A 93 -13.83 -5.48 4.92
C VAL A 93 -14.89 -5.50 3.84
N ASP A 94 -14.53 -5.16 2.60
CA ASP A 94 -15.48 -5.18 1.49
C ASP A 94 -16.13 -6.57 1.35
N SER A 95 -17.43 -6.59 1.10
CA SER A 95 -18.18 -7.83 0.91
C SER A 95 -17.77 -8.57 -0.37
N GLY A 96 -17.18 -7.88 -1.34
CA GLY A 96 -16.62 -8.44 -2.57
C GLY A 96 -15.22 -9.05 -2.41
N GLU A 97 -14.47 -8.72 -1.34
CA GLU A 97 -13.14 -9.29 -1.11
C GLU A 97 -13.25 -10.78 -0.77
N LYS A 98 -12.75 -11.62 -1.67
CA LYS A 98 -12.92 -13.07 -1.61
C LYS A 98 -11.96 -13.73 -0.63
N TYR A 99 -10.79 -13.15 -0.44
CA TYR A 99 -9.74 -13.67 0.44
C TYR A 99 -9.25 -12.54 1.34
N PRO A 100 -10.06 -12.14 2.33
CA PRO A 100 -9.72 -11.02 3.19
C PRO A 100 -8.52 -11.33 4.09
N TYR A 101 -7.84 -10.28 4.51
CA TYR A 101 -6.92 -10.34 5.64
C TYR A 101 -7.65 -10.75 6.90
N ALA A 102 -7.01 -11.57 7.71
CA ALA A 102 -7.60 -12.10 8.93
C ALA A 102 -7.36 -11.19 10.15
N PHE A 103 -6.32 -10.35 10.10
CA PHE A 103 -5.87 -9.49 11.20
C PHE A 103 -5.72 -10.18 12.57
N GLY A 104 -5.58 -11.51 12.61
CA GLY A 104 -5.63 -12.29 13.83
C GLY A 104 -4.47 -12.01 14.80
N ALA A 105 -3.26 -11.72 14.29
CA ALA A 105 -2.12 -11.36 15.13
C ALA A 105 -2.15 -9.90 15.60
N GLN A 106 -2.92 -9.06 14.90
CA GLN A 106 -3.02 -7.62 15.08
C GLN A 106 -4.09 -7.21 16.12
N GLN A 107 -4.79 -8.18 16.71
CA GLN A 107 -5.83 -7.93 17.71
C GLN A 107 -6.90 -6.92 17.23
N ALA A 108 -7.26 -6.96 15.94
CA ALA A 108 -8.32 -6.14 15.36
C ALA A 108 -9.61 -6.95 15.24
N THR A 109 -10.76 -6.27 15.26
CA THR A 109 -12.04 -6.85 14.83
C THR A 109 -12.27 -6.56 13.36
N THR A 110 -13.03 -7.43 12.70
CA THR A 110 -13.40 -7.24 11.29
C THR A 110 -14.91 -7.35 11.11
N ARG A 111 -15.50 -6.45 10.34
CA ARG A 111 -16.91 -6.50 9.94
C ARG A 111 -17.03 -6.42 8.42
N ARG A 112 -17.90 -7.23 7.82
CA ARG A 112 -18.12 -7.21 6.37
C ARG A 112 -19.20 -6.22 5.99
N ARG A 113 -18.93 -5.37 5.01
CA ARG A 113 -19.87 -4.38 4.46
C ARG A 113 -19.50 -4.09 3.01
N ARG A 114 -20.45 -3.70 2.16
CA ARG A 114 -20.12 -3.15 0.84
C ARG A 114 -19.51 -1.77 1.01
N LEU A 115 -18.26 -1.59 0.56
CA LEU A 115 -17.57 -0.29 0.55
C LEU A 115 -17.82 0.45 -0.77
N ALA A 116 -17.81 1.78 -0.70
CA ALA A 116 -17.86 2.62 -1.91
C ALA A 116 -16.52 2.61 -2.66
N ALA A 117 -15.41 2.54 -1.91
CA ALA A 117 -14.05 2.44 -2.44
C ALA A 117 -13.15 1.67 -1.47
N GLY A 118 -12.17 0.96 -2.01
CA GLY A 118 -11.21 0.14 -1.26
C GLY A 118 -11.76 -1.20 -0.78
N ASP A 119 -10.84 -2.07 -0.32
CA ASP A 119 -11.14 -3.41 0.20
C ASP A 119 -11.17 -3.46 1.73
N TYR A 120 -10.45 -2.55 2.39
CA TYR A 120 -10.37 -2.42 3.85
C TYR A 120 -10.59 -0.97 4.24
N ALA A 121 -11.35 -0.72 5.29
CA ALA A 121 -11.62 0.64 5.75
C ALA A 121 -11.77 0.74 7.26
N VAL A 122 -11.67 1.96 7.77
CA VAL A 122 -12.02 2.31 9.15
C VAL A 122 -13.00 3.47 9.15
N GLU A 123 -13.91 3.43 10.11
CA GLU A 123 -14.93 4.45 10.28
C GLU A 123 -14.64 5.35 11.48
N ARG A 124 -15.16 6.56 11.41
CA ARG A 124 -15.31 7.46 12.55
C ARG A 124 -16.67 8.14 12.44
N ASP A 125 -17.43 8.14 13.53
CA ASP A 125 -18.80 8.69 13.59
C ASP A 125 -19.72 8.18 12.47
N GLY A 126 -19.58 6.89 12.12
CA GLY A 126 -20.39 6.22 11.09
C GLY A 126 -19.98 6.51 9.64
N ALA A 127 -18.96 7.34 9.41
CA ALA A 127 -18.42 7.63 8.09
C ALA A 127 -17.07 6.92 7.86
N VAL A 128 -16.84 6.42 6.65
CA VAL A 128 -15.54 5.88 6.25
C VAL A 128 -14.55 7.05 6.11
N VAL A 129 -13.49 7.02 6.91
CA VAL A 129 -12.49 8.10 6.94
C VAL A 129 -11.14 7.68 6.37
N ALA A 130 -10.86 6.38 6.33
CA ALA A 130 -9.71 5.85 5.62
C ALA A 130 -10.02 4.51 4.96
N ALA A 131 -9.50 4.30 3.75
CA ALA A 131 -9.61 3.02 3.05
C ALA A 131 -8.32 2.60 2.33
N VAL A 132 -8.16 1.29 2.14
CA VAL A 132 -7.06 0.69 1.40
C VAL A 132 -7.62 -0.24 0.33
N GLU A 133 -7.22 -0.01 -0.92
CA GLU A 133 -7.39 -0.96 -2.03
C GLU A 133 -6.23 -1.97 -2.02
N ARG A 134 -6.53 -3.25 -2.13
CA ARG A 134 -5.55 -4.33 -2.14
C ARG A 134 -5.34 -4.84 -3.56
N LYS A 135 -4.08 -4.97 -3.97
CA LYS A 135 -3.72 -5.55 -5.26
C LYS A 135 -2.64 -6.61 -5.14
N THR A 136 -2.80 -7.69 -5.89
CA THR A 136 -1.66 -8.52 -6.29
C THR A 136 -0.85 -7.78 -7.35
N LEU A 137 0.39 -8.19 -7.61
CA LEU A 137 1.21 -7.57 -8.65
C LEU A 137 0.57 -7.74 -10.04
N GLU A 138 0.01 -8.91 -10.31
CA GLU A 138 -0.66 -9.22 -11.57
C GLU A 138 -1.93 -8.38 -11.76
N ASP A 139 -2.74 -8.22 -10.71
CA ASP A 139 -3.95 -7.40 -10.77
C ASP A 139 -3.62 -5.90 -10.89
N LEU A 140 -2.55 -5.44 -10.23
CA LEU A 140 -2.03 -4.08 -10.41
C LEU A 140 -1.63 -3.85 -11.87
N ALA A 141 -0.77 -4.71 -12.43
CA ALA A 141 -0.31 -4.58 -13.80
C ALA A 141 -1.48 -4.63 -14.80
N GLY A 142 -2.42 -5.56 -14.62
CA GLY A 142 -3.60 -5.67 -15.47
C GLY A 142 -4.49 -4.43 -15.40
N SER A 143 -4.74 -3.89 -14.19
CA SER A 143 -5.61 -2.72 -14.00
C SER A 143 -4.98 -1.40 -14.43
N LEU A 144 -3.66 -1.25 -14.31
CA LEU A 144 -2.91 -0.13 -14.87
C LEU A 144 -3.05 -0.10 -16.39
N LEU A 145 -2.72 -1.20 -17.05
CA LEU A 145 -2.70 -1.26 -18.52
C LEU A 145 -4.09 -1.21 -19.14
N SER A 146 -5.12 -1.64 -18.43
CA SER A 146 -6.50 -1.51 -18.89
C SER A 146 -7.17 -0.19 -18.49
N GLY A 147 -6.46 0.71 -17.79
CA GLY A 147 -7.01 1.97 -17.26
C GLY A 147 -8.01 1.81 -16.10
N LYS A 148 -8.29 0.58 -15.64
CA LYS A 148 -9.24 0.32 -14.55
C LYS A 148 -8.76 0.89 -13.22
N LEU A 149 -7.45 0.91 -12.99
CA LEU A 149 -6.89 1.48 -11.78
C LEU A 149 -7.19 2.99 -11.67
N THR A 150 -7.26 3.70 -12.79
CA THR A 150 -7.58 5.14 -12.81
C THR A 150 -8.93 5.43 -12.16
N TYR A 151 -9.96 4.62 -12.45
CA TYR A 151 -11.28 4.77 -11.84
C TYR A 151 -11.24 4.47 -10.35
N ALA A 152 -10.57 3.38 -9.95
CA ALA A 152 -10.42 3.04 -8.54
C ALA A 152 -9.66 4.13 -7.76
N LEU A 153 -8.60 4.70 -8.33
CA LEU A 153 -7.86 5.81 -7.72
C LEU A 153 -8.71 7.07 -7.61
N ALA A 154 -9.53 7.38 -8.62
CA ALA A 154 -10.46 8.51 -8.56
C ALA A 154 -11.49 8.33 -7.42
N ASP A 155 -12.09 7.15 -7.29
CA ASP A 155 -13.03 6.86 -6.20
C ASP A 155 -12.36 6.96 -4.83
N LEU A 156 -11.11 6.48 -4.71
CA LEU A 156 -10.31 6.59 -3.48
C LEU A 156 -9.99 8.03 -3.09
N THR A 157 -9.80 8.94 -4.05
CA THR A 157 -9.49 10.36 -3.75
C THR A 157 -10.64 11.11 -3.08
N ALA A 158 -11.86 10.56 -3.11
CA ALA A 158 -13.01 11.14 -2.42
C ALA A 158 -12.96 10.90 -0.89
N LEU A 159 -12.06 10.05 -0.40
CA LEU A 159 -11.90 9.74 1.02
C LEU A 159 -10.85 10.64 1.68
N PRO A 160 -10.98 10.95 2.98
CA PRO A 160 -9.99 11.77 3.69
C PRO A 160 -8.58 11.18 3.65
N ARG A 161 -8.47 9.85 3.74
CA ARG A 161 -7.22 9.10 3.61
C ARG A 161 -7.47 7.86 2.74
N ALA A 162 -6.65 7.66 1.72
CA ALA A 162 -6.72 6.45 0.91
C ALA A 162 -5.34 5.96 0.51
N ALA A 163 -5.20 4.67 0.28
CA ALA A 163 -3.98 4.08 -0.26
C ALA A 163 -4.26 2.82 -1.09
N VAL A 164 -3.27 2.41 -1.88
CA VAL A 164 -3.23 1.10 -2.51
C VAL A 164 -2.09 0.30 -1.91
N VAL A 165 -2.36 -0.90 -1.44
CA VAL A 165 -1.33 -1.84 -0.98
C VAL A 165 -1.11 -2.93 -2.04
N VAL A 166 0.17 -3.20 -2.35
CA VAL A 166 0.57 -4.20 -3.34
C VAL A 166 1.30 -5.35 -2.65
N GLU A 167 0.82 -6.57 -2.83
CA GLU A 167 1.37 -7.80 -2.23
C GLU A 167 2.60 -8.35 -2.98
N ASP A 168 3.53 -7.48 -3.39
CA ASP A 168 4.81 -7.88 -3.95
C ASP A 168 5.83 -6.73 -3.84
N ARG A 169 7.04 -6.95 -4.33
CA ARG A 169 8.13 -5.96 -4.41
C ARG A 169 8.08 -5.25 -5.75
N TYR A 170 8.42 -3.96 -5.79
CA TYR A 170 8.51 -3.18 -7.04
C TYR A 170 9.37 -3.86 -8.12
N SER A 171 10.52 -4.42 -7.74
CA SER A 171 11.43 -5.12 -8.66
C SER A 171 10.80 -6.28 -9.46
N ARG A 172 9.66 -6.81 -9.00
CA ARG A 172 8.96 -7.91 -9.67
C ARG A 172 8.16 -7.45 -10.88
N LEU A 173 7.87 -6.16 -11.02
CA LEU A 173 7.29 -5.57 -12.24
C LEU A 173 8.11 -5.92 -13.50
N PHE A 174 9.44 -5.90 -13.37
CA PHE A 174 10.37 -6.22 -14.46
C PHE A 174 10.56 -7.72 -14.72
N LYS A 175 9.85 -8.56 -13.98
CA LYS A 175 9.91 -10.03 -14.06
C LYS A 175 8.54 -10.66 -14.37
N LEU A 176 7.59 -9.86 -14.85
CA LEU A 176 6.28 -10.33 -15.28
C LEU A 176 6.41 -11.16 -16.58
N PRO A 177 5.73 -12.31 -16.69
CA PRO A 177 5.95 -13.26 -17.79
C PRO A 177 5.34 -12.82 -19.14
N HIS A 178 4.30 -11.98 -19.10
CA HIS A 178 3.48 -11.66 -20.28
C HIS A 178 3.31 -10.16 -20.51
N THR A 179 3.99 -9.34 -19.72
CA THR A 179 3.78 -7.90 -19.72
C THR A 179 5.12 -7.18 -19.67
N PRO A 180 5.42 -6.29 -20.64
CA PRO A 180 6.65 -5.52 -20.60
C PRO A 180 6.74 -4.68 -19.32
N GLY A 181 7.74 -4.96 -18.48
CA GLY A 181 7.88 -4.30 -17.17
C GLY A 181 8.04 -2.78 -17.28
N ALA A 182 8.71 -2.28 -18.32
CA ALA A 182 8.86 -0.84 -18.58
C ALA A 182 7.49 -0.15 -18.72
N ARG A 183 6.57 -0.73 -19.50
CA ARG A 183 5.23 -0.18 -19.69
C ARG A 183 4.43 -0.14 -18.39
N VAL A 184 4.56 -1.17 -17.54
CA VAL A 184 3.87 -1.18 -16.23
C VAL A 184 4.49 -0.14 -15.29
N ALA A 185 5.82 0.01 -15.31
CA ALA A 185 6.51 1.00 -14.51
C ALA A 185 6.14 2.44 -14.92
N GLU A 186 6.04 2.73 -16.21
CA GLU A 186 5.55 4.01 -16.75
C GLU A 186 4.11 4.26 -16.31
N ALA A 187 3.20 3.32 -16.55
CA ALA A 187 1.80 3.46 -16.16
C ALA A 187 1.63 3.67 -14.65
N LEU A 188 2.44 2.99 -13.83
CA LEU A 188 2.45 3.18 -12.39
C LEU A 188 2.94 4.58 -12.00
N ALA A 189 4.02 5.08 -12.62
CA ALA A 189 4.54 6.41 -12.38
C ALA A 189 3.52 7.49 -12.78
N GLU A 190 2.88 7.33 -13.93
CA GLU A 190 1.78 8.20 -14.38
C GLU A 190 0.61 8.19 -13.39
N ALA A 191 0.23 7.02 -12.88
CA ALA A 191 -0.84 6.90 -11.90
C ALA A 191 -0.49 7.64 -10.59
N GLN A 192 0.72 7.48 -10.07
CA GLN A 192 1.16 8.18 -8.87
C GLN A 192 1.27 9.70 -9.08
N ALA A 193 1.74 10.15 -10.25
CA ALA A 193 1.80 11.57 -10.59
C ALA A 193 0.39 12.18 -10.75
N ARG A 194 -0.56 11.42 -11.30
CA ARG A 194 -1.96 11.87 -11.49
C ARG A 194 -2.74 11.87 -10.18
N PHE A 195 -2.46 10.94 -9.28
CA PHE A 195 -3.16 10.76 -8.01
C PHE A 195 -2.20 10.82 -6.81
N PRO A 196 -1.53 11.96 -6.58
CA PRO A 196 -0.45 12.07 -5.59
C PRO A 196 -0.95 11.91 -4.14
N SER A 197 -2.25 12.07 -3.88
CA SER A 197 -2.86 11.87 -2.57
C SER A 197 -3.09 10.40 -2.21
N VAL A 198 -2.98 9.47 -3.16
CA VAL A 198 -3.21 8.03 -2.95
C VAL A 198 -1.90 7.26 -3.16
N PRO A 199 -1.10 7.03 -2.09
CA PRO A 199 0.13 6.27 -2.21
C PRO A 199 -0.12 4.82 -2.63
N ILE A 200 0.75 4.30 -3.49
CA ILE A 200 0.77 2.88 -3.91
C ILE A 200 2.00 2.22 -3.31
N VAL A 201 1.82 1.35 -2.31
CA VAL A 201 2.89 0.82 -1.45
C VAL A 201 3.14 -0.66 -1.70
N PHE A 202 4.36 -1.00 -2.09
CA PHE A 202 4.80 -2.38 -2.31
C PHE A 202 5.27 -3.00 -0.99
N CYS A 203 4.52 -3.99 -0.51
CA CYS A 203 4.74 -4.60 0.80
C CYS A 203 5.37 -5.98 0.74
N GLU A 204 5.85 -6.42 -0.42
CA GLU A 204 6.60 -7.66 -0.64
C GLU A 204 5.82 -8.98 -0.46
N THR A 205 5.13 -9.17 0.66
CA THR A 205 4.34 -10.37 0.94
C THR A 205 2.98 -10.00 1.47
N ARG A 206 2.02 -10.92 1.34
CA ARG A 206 0.69 -10.78 1.92
C ARG A 206 0.69 -10.51 3.44
N PRO A 207 1.47 -11.22 4.30
CA PRO A 207 1.52 -10.90 5.73
C PRO A 207 2.06 -9.48 6.03
N LEU A 208 3.07 -9.03 5.29
CA LEU A 208 3.61 -7.67 5.43
C LEU A 208 2.61 -6.62 4.95
N ALA A 209 1.89 -6.89 3.85
CA ALA A 209 0.81 -6.03 3.37
C ALA A 209 -0.32 -5.93 4.40
N GLN A 210 -0.72 -7.05 5.02
CA GLN A 210 -1.70 -7.04 6.11
C GLN A 210 -1.23 -6.20 7.30
N GLU A 211 0.03 -6.37 7.73
CA GLU A 211 0.59 -5.56 8.82
C GLU A 211 0.62 -4.08 8.46
N TRP A 212 1.03 -3.74 7.24
CA TRP A 212 1.06 -2.37 6.77
C TRP A 212 -0.34 -1.75 6.77
N VAL A 213 -1.35 -2.46 6.24
CA VAL A 213 -2.75 -2.02 6.26
C VAL A 213 -3.23 -1.76 7.68
N TYR A 214 -2.96 -2.68 8.61
CA TYR A 214 -3.32 -2.53 10.01
C TYR A 214 -2.72 -1.26 10.63
N ARG A 215 -1.41 -1.05 10.45
CA ARG A 215 -0.70 0.12 11.00
C ARG A 215 -1.16 1.42 10.37
N TRP A 216 -1.31 1.44 9.05
CA TRP A 216 -1.69 2.62 8.30
C TRP A 216 -3.12 3.08 8.65
N LEU A 217 -4.08 2.14 8.71
CA LEU A 217 -5.46 2.47 9.14
C LEU A 217 -5.49 3.03 10.58
N GLY A 218 -4.70 2.44 11.49
CA GLY A 218 -4.60 2.94 12.86
C GLY A 218 -3.97 4.34 12.94
N ALA A 219 -2.93 4.60 12.13
CA ALA A 219 -2.32 5.92 12.02
C ALA A 219 -3.32 6.96 11.47
N CYS A 220 -4.09 6.61 10.44
CA CYS A 220 -5.12 7.49 9.91
C CYS A 220 -6.16 7.88 10.96
N LEU A 221 -6.65 6.91 11.76
CA LEU A 221 -7.60 7.20 12.84
C LEU A 221 -7.00 8.08 13.93
N ALA A 222 -5.74 7.84 14.30
CA ALA A 222 -5.04 8.63 15.30
C ALA A 222 -4.86 10.09 14.83
N GLU A 223 -4.34 10.29 13.62
CA GLU A 223 -4.11 11.61 13.03
C GLU A 223 -5.40 12.39 12.82
N LEU A 224 -6.44 11.77 12.26
CA LEU A 224 -7.74 12.42 12.07
C LEU A 224 -8.43 12.72 13.41
N GLY A 225 -8.20 11.88 14.42
CA GLY A 225 -8.66 12.14 15.79
C GLY A 225 -7.97 13.35 16.41
N ALA A 226 -6.65 13.43 16.29
CA ALA A 226 -5.86 14.55 16.77
C ALA A 226 -6.25 15.85 16.07
N ALA A 227 -6.29 15.86 14.73
CA ALA A 227 -6.66 17.03 13.94
C ALA A 227 -8.03 17.60 14.31
N ARG A 228 -9.01 16.73 14.61
CA ARG A 228 -10.33 17.18 15.06
C ARG A 228 -10.32 17.72 16.48
N SER A 229 -9.55 17.12 17.39
CA SER A 229 -9.43 17.63 18.77
C SER A 229 -8.82 19.03 18.84
N THR A 230 -8.10 19.42 17.79
CA THR A 230 -7.45 20.72 17.66
C THR A 230 -8.14 21.66 16.69
N ALA A 231 -9.24 21.25 16.04
CA ALA A 231 -9.85 21.99 14.93
C ALA A 231 -10.28 23.41 15.31
N ASP A 232 -10.81 23.58 16.53
CA ASP A 232 -11.32 24.86 17.03
C ASP A 232 -10.33 25.55 17.98
N LEU A 233 -9.10 25.04 18.12
CA LEU A 233 -8.11 25.65 19.01
C LEU A 233 -7.68 27.04 18.51
N GLU A 234 -7.61 27.23 17.20
CA GLU A 234 -7.24 28.52 16.61
C GLU A 234 -8.25 29.62 16.98
N ASP A 235 -9.54 29.26 17.08
CA ASP A 235 -10.61 30.18 17.50
C ASP A 235 -10.48 30.61 18.97
N SER A 236 -9.75 29.84 19.79
CA SER A 236 -9.43 30.19 21.18
C SER A 236 -8.24 31.13 21.31
N PHE A 237 -7.48 31.35 20.23
CA PHE A 237 -6.30 32.20 20.29
C PHE A 237 -6.72 33.67 20.35
N THR A 238 -6.12 34.42 21.28
CA THR A 238 -6.25 35.88 21.27
C THR A 238 -5.58 36.40 19.99
N PRO A 239 -6.24 37.28 19.21
CA PRO A 239 -5.64 37.89 18.05
C PRO A 239 -4.27 38.48 18.41
N GLY A 240 -3.24 38.11 17.65
CA GLY A 240 -1.92 38.69 17.82
C GLY A 240 -1.97 40.20 17.59
N ASN A 241 -1.03 40.91 18.20
CA ASN A 241 -0.77 42.29 17.78
C ASN A 241 -0.47 42.32 16.28
N PRO A 242 -0.77 43.43 15.58
CA PRO A 242 -0.38 43.59 14.19
C PRO A 242 1.09 43.22 14.02
N VAL A 243 1.39 42.39 13.02
CA VAL A 243 2.76 42.05 12.69
C VAL A 243 3.49 43.36 12.38
N PRO A 244 4.57 43.70 13.10
CA PRO A 244 5.32 44.91 12.81
C PRO A 244 5.73 44.93 11.35
N GLU A 245 5.68 46.10 10.72
CA GLU A 245 6.12 46.23 9.33
C GLU A 245 7.55 45.70 9.19
N ALA A 246 7.78 44.83 8.20
CA ALA A 246 9.10 44.26 7.99
C ALA A 246 10.12 45.41 7.82
N PRO A 247 11.29 45.35 8.48
CA PRO A 247 12.30 46.38 8.33
C PRO A 247 12.61 46.57 6.85
N ARG A 248 12.60 47.82 6.38
CA ARG A 248 12.94 48.12 4.98
C ARG A 248 14.31 47.55 4.67
N THR A 249 14.38 46.76 3.61
CA THR A 249 15.66 46.22 3.11
C THR A 249 16.55 47.36 2.64
N SER A 250 17.87 47.15 2.65
CA SER A 250 18.80 48.15 2.13
C SER A 250 18.44 48.59 0.70
N ALA A 251 17.95 47.70 -0.16
CA ALA A 251 17.48 48.04 -1.51
C ALA A 251 16.27 49.00 -1.50
N GLN A 252 15.28 48.75 -0.65
CA GLN A 252 14.11 49.64 -0.50
C GLN A 252 14.51 51.00 0.05
N ILE A 253 15.47 51.05 0.98
CA ILE A 253 15.99 52.31 1.53
C ILE A 253 16.73 53.11 0.45
N ARG A 254 17.51 52.45 -0.41
CA ARG A 254 18.17 53.12 -1.56
C ARG A 254 17.18 53.61 -2.59
N ALA A 255 16.14 52.84 -2.89
CA ALA A 255 15.10 53.24 -3.83
C ALA A 255 14.33 54.47 -3.31
N TRP A 256 13.99 54.47 -2.02
CA TRP A 256 13.40 55.63 -1.35
C TRP A 256 14.34 56.85 -1.40
N ALA A 257 15.61 56.67 -1.05
CA ALA A 257 16.60 57.76 -1.05
C ALA A 257 16.70 58.42 -2.44
N ARG A 258 16.81 57.62 -3.51
CA ARG A 258 16.85 58.12 -4.89
C ARG A 258 15.56 58.85 -5.30
N ALA A 259 14.41 58.33 -4.89
CA ALA A 259 13.13 58.98 -5.16
C ALA A 259 13.00 60.35 -4.46
N GLN A 260 13.70 60.54 -3.33
CA GLN A 260 13.82 61.81 -2.61
C GLN A 260 14.99 62.70 -3.10
N GLY A 261 15.72 62.28 -4.13
CA GLY A 261 16.90 63.01 -4.64
C GLY A 261 18.14 62.90 -3.74
N ILE A 262 18.17 61.97 -2.78
CA ILE A 262 19.30 61.72 -1.90
C ILE A 262 20.29 60.78 -2.60
N GLU A 263 21.54 61.22 -2.75
CA GLU A 263 22.59 60.41 -3.37
C GLU A 263 23.06 59.30 -2.42
N VAL A 264 23.04 58.05 -2.90
CA VAL A 264 23.38 56.88 -2.08
C VAL A 264 24.03 55.79 -2.92
N SER A 265 25.10 55.19 -2.39
CA SER A 265 25.86 54.13 -3.08
C SER A 265 25.00 52.89 -3.38
N ASP A 266 25.22 52.29 -4.54
CA ASP A 266 24.54 51.06 -4.98
C ASP A 266 24.85 49.85 -4.10
N ARG A 267 25.95 49.88 -3.33
CA ARG A 267 26.43 48.76 -2.52
C ARG A 267 26.94 49.23 -1.15
N GLY A 268 27.10 48.29 -0.22
CA GLY A 268 27.63 48.56 1.11
C GLY A 268 26.58 49.04 2.13
N ARG A 269 27.05 49.52 3.28
CA ARG A 269 26.20 49.94 4.40
C ARG A 269 25.41 51.20 4.04
N ILE A 270 24.14 51.27 4.43
CA ILE A 270 23.34 52.49 4.28
C ILE A 270 23.87 53.55 5.24
N PRO A 271 24.14 54.79 4.77
CA PRO A 271 24.58 55.89 5.63
C PRO A 271 23.59 56.19 6.76
N ALA A 272 24.11 56.56 7.94
CA ALA A 272 23.30 56.74 9.15
C ALA A 272 22.36 57.96 9.08
N ASP A 273 22.75 58.99 8.34
CA ASP A 273 21.94 60.15 7.99
C ASP A 273 20.72 59.79 7.14
N VAL A 274 20.89 58.90 6.14
CA VAL A 274 19.78 58.38 5.31
C VAL A 274 18.79 57.58 6.16
N LEU A 275 19.28 56.78 7.11
CA LEU A 275 18.43 56.04 8.05
C LEU A 275 17.66 56.97 9.00
N ARG A 276 18.26 58.09 9.45
CA ARG A 276 17.58 59.09 10.27
C ARG A 276 16.48 59.82 9.49
N GLN A 277 16.73 60.19 8.24
CA GLN A 277 15.72 60.84 7.39
C GLN A 277 14.56 59.92 7.02
N LEU A 278 14.77 58.60 7.01
CA LEU A 278 13.73 57.60 6.76
C LEU A 278 12.78 57.40 7.95
N GLN A 279 13.22 57.76 9.16
CA GLN A 279 12.52 57.54 10.43
C GLN A 279 11.79 58.78 10.97
N GLY A 280 12.07 59.96 10.41
CA GLY A 280 11.38 61.22 10.72
C GLY A 280 10.28 61.53 9.72
#